data_AF-A0A7C4ZHK1-F1
#
_entry.id   AF-A0A7C4ZHK1-F1
#
_cell.length_a   1.000
_cell.length_b   1.000
_cell.length_c   1.000
_cell.angle_alpha   90.00
_cell.angle_beta   90.00
_cell.angle_gamma   90.00
#
_symmetry.space_group_name_H-M   'P 1'
#
loop_
_entity.id
_entity.type
_entity.pdbx_description
1 polymer ?
#
loop_
_entity_poly.entity_id
_entity_poly.type
_entity_poly.pdbx_seq_one_letter_code
_entity_poly.pdbx_strand_id
1 'polypeptide(L)' 'MEKISAVAYRDERISEVMLKMNGNKVGKLVVVDRTDPDRLFGIVSKTDIVVAYAGENLKSGIRLFSFYFLEDHRAL' A
#
# COMPACT_ATOMS: atom_id res chain seq x y z
N MET A 1 19.37 -13.57 -5.85
CA MET A 1 18.00 -13.03 -6.00
C MET A 1 18.11 -11.54 -6.25
N GLU A 2 17.54 -11.08 -7.36
CA GLU A 2 17.46 -9.65 -7.67
C GLU A 2 16.52 -9.00 -6.65
N LYS A 3 17.01 -7.95 -5.99
CA LYS A 3 16.27 -7.23 -4.94
C LYS A 3 15.04 -6.61 -5.59
N ILE A 4 13.83 -7.07 -5.23
CA ILE A 4 12.57 -6.46 -5.67
C ILE A 4 12.63 -4.99 -5.26
N SER A 5 12.84 -4.10 -6.22
CA SER A 5 13.27 -2.73 -5.98
C SER A 5 12.17 -1.84 -5.40
N ALA A 6 10.93 -2.31 -5.34
CA ALA A 6 9.82 -1.52 -4.85
C ALA A 6 8.72 -2.38 -4.18
N VAL A 7 8.91 -2.64 -2.88
CA VAL A 7 7.87 -3.22 -2.00
C VAL A 7 7.42 -2.19 -0.96
N ALA A 8 6.16 -2.30 -0.54
CA ALA A 8 5.66 -1.67 0.67
C ALA A 8 5.39 -2.73 1.74
N TYR A 9 5.32 -2.28 3.00
CA TYR A 9 4.95 -3.16 4.10
C TYR A 9 3.59 -2.76 4.66
N ARG A 10 2.79 -3.73 5.07
CA ARG A 10 1.44 -3.49 5.60
C ARG A 10 1.39 -2.53 6.79
N ASP A 11 2.47 -2.36 7.53
CA ASP A 11 2.54 -1.42 8.66
C ASP A 11 2.94 0.01 8.25
N GLU A 12 3.34 0.24 6.99
CA GLU A 12 3.76 1.55 6.51
C GLU A 12 2.59 2.53 6.38
N ARG A 13 2.88 3.80 6.60
CA ARG A 13 1.92 4.88 6.35
C ARG A 13 1.76 5.07 4.85
N ILE A 14 0.55 5.40 4.42
CA ILE A 14 0.23 5.65 3.01
C ILE A 14 1.11 6.76 2.41
N SER A 15 1.50 7.77 3.21
CA SER A 15 2.44 8.80 2.77
C SER A 15 3.83 8.24 2.41
N GLU A 16 4.35 7.29 3.18
CA GLU A 16 5.64 6.65 2.93
C GLU A 16 5.59 5.79 1.67
N VAL A 17 4.47 5.09 1.47
CA VAL A 17 4.18 4.28 0.27
C VAL A 17 4.14 5.16 -0.98
N MET A 18 3.48 6.32 -0.92
CA MET A 18 3.43 7.29 -2.02
C MET A 18 4.81 7.88 -2.34
N LEU A 19 5.63 8.17 -1.32
CA LEU A 19 7.01 8.63 -1.51
C LEU A 19 7.86 7.55 -2.17
N LYS A 20 7.74 6.28 -1.76
CA LYS A 20 8.42 5.14 -2.41
C LYS A 20 8.02 4.99 -3.87
N MET A 21 6.73 5.06 -4.17
CA MET A 21 6.23 5.03 -5.54
C MET A 21 6.84 6.15 -6.39
N ASN A 22 6.88 7.38 -5.86
CA ASN A 22 7.45 8.52 -6.57
C ASN A 22 8.97 8.38 -6.78
N GLY A 23 9.71 8.03 -5.73
CA GLY A 23 11.17 7.85 -5.79
C GLY A 23 11.60 6.75 -6.75
N ASN A 24 10.83 5.66 -6.83
CA ASN A 24 11.09 4.55 -7.75
C ASN A 24 10.43 4.73 -9.13
N LYS A 25 9.70 5.83 -9.36
CA LYS A 25 8.93 6.09 -10.60
C LYS A 25 7.97 4.96 -10.97
N VAL A 26 7.35 4.33 -9.98
CA VAL A 26 6.36 3.26 -10.17
C VAL A 26 4.97 3.72 -9.72
N GLY A 27 3.93 3.16 -10.34
CA GLY A 27 2.54 3.44 -9.98
C GLY A 27 1.94 2.44 -8.98
N LYS A 28 2.66 1.36 -8.68
CA LYS A 28 2.20 0.26 -7.83
C LYS A 28 3.35 -0.35 -7.04
N LEU A 29 3.05 -0.88 -5.87
CA LEU A 29 3.97 -1.61 -5.01
C LEU A 29 3.34 -2.94 -4.61
N VAL A 30 4.17 -3.99 -4.58
CA VAL A 30 3.80 -5.25 -3.93
C VAL A 30 3.85 -5.02 -2.43
N VAL A 31 2.86 -5.54 -1.70
CA VAL A 31 2.79 -5.41 -0.25
C VAL A 31 3.03 -6.73 0.42
N VAL A 32 4.03 -6.76 1.29
CA VAL A 32 4.52 -7.96 1.97
C VAL A 32 4.55 -7.75 3.48
N ASP A 33 4.74 -8.83 4.23
CA ASP A 33 5.09 -8.72 5.64
C ASP A 33 6.50 -8.15 5.80
N ARG A 34 6.70 -7.29 6.80
CA ARG A 34 8.03 -6.79 7.13
C ARG A 34 8.90 -7.87 7.78
N THR A 35 8.29 -8.74 8.58
CA THR A 35 8.95 -9.81 9.32
C THR A 35 9.13 -11.07 8.48
N ASP A 36 8.33 -11.21 7.41
CA ASP A 36 8.37 -12.32 6.46
C ASP A 36 8.09 -11.83 5.02
N PRO A 37 9.13 -11.38 4.28
CA PRO A 37 8.96 -10.81 2.94
C PRO A 37 8.39 -11.76 1.88
N ASP A 38 8.43 -13.08 2.12
CA ASP A 38 7.81 -14.08 1.23
C ASP A 38 6.29 -14.15 1.41
N ARG A 39 5.78 -13.61 2.53
CA ARG A 39 4.35 -13.49 2.80
C ARG A 39 3.74 -12.28 2.09
N LEU A 40 3.12 -12.54 0.94
CA LEU A 40 2.39 -11.57 0.13
C LEU A 40 1.03 -11.20 0.75
N PHE A 41 0.76 -9.91 0.91
CA PHE A 41 -0.56 -9.38 1.28
C PHE A 41 -1.35 -8.86 0.08
N GLY A 42 -0.68 -8.42 -0.99
CA GLY A 42 -1.34 -7.96 -2.20
C GLY A 42 -0.54 -6.90 -2.95
N ILE A 43 -1.26 -6.04 -3.65
CA ILE A 43 -0.71 -4.92 -4.43
C ILE A 43 -1.45 -3.66 -4.00
N VAL A 44 -0.74 -2.53 -3.95
CA VAL A 44 -1.36 -1.21 -3.82
C VAL A 44 -0.91 -0.32 -4.97
N SER A 45 -1.85 0.37 -5.60
CA SER A 45 -1.59 1.35 -6.65
C SER A 45 -1.92 2.78 -6.21
N LYS A 46 -1.37 3.77 -6.93
CA LYS A 46 -1.74 5.18 -6.75
C LYS A 46 -3.23 5.40 -6.98
N THR A 47 -3.84 4.67 -7.91
CA THR A 47 -5.27 4.78 -8.19
C THR A 47 -6.10 4.36 -6.99
N ASP A 48 -5.77 3.24 -6.35
CA ASP A 48 -6.48 2.74 -5.15
C ASP A 48 -6.42 3.79 -4.03
N ILE A 49 -5.24 4.37 -3.80
CA ILE A 49 -5.02 5.43 -2.81
C ILE A 49 -5.84 6.69 -3.15
N VAL A 50 -5.83 7.13 -4.41
CA VAL A 50 -6.59 8.31 -4.85
C VAL A 50 -8.10 8.08 -4.72
N VAL A 51 -8.61 6.93 -5.14
CA VAL A 51 -10.04 6.57 -5.06
C VAL A 51 -10.51 6.58 -3.61
N ALA A 52 -9.74 5.98 -2.71
CA ALA A 52 -10.12 5.94 -1.29
C ALA A 52 -9.93 7.29 -0.58
N TYR A 53 -8.99 8.13 -1.01
CA TYR A 53 -8.86 9.51 -0.51
C TYR A 53 -10.03 10.39 -0.99
N ALA A 54 -10.38 10.29 -2.27
CA ALA A 54 -11.53 11.01 -2.85
C ALA A 54 -12.86 10.58 -2.21
N GLY A 55 -12.98 9.31 -1.81
CA GLY A 55 -14.13 8.82 -1.05
C GLY A 55 -14.11 9.13 0.44
N GLU A 56 -13.25 10.03 0.93
CA GLU A 56 -13.07 10.43 2.35
C GLU A 56 -12.60 9.32 3.32
N ASN A 57 -12.18 8.17 2.81
CA ASN A 57 -11.79 7.02 3.62
C ASN A 57 -10.29 7.02 4.01
N LEU A 58 -9.52 8.02 3.56
CA LEU A 58 -8.08 8.09 3.80
C LEU A 58 -7.65 9.39 4.47
N LYS A 59 -6.96 9.25 5.61
CA LYS A 59 -6.14 10.31 6.23
C LYS A 59 -4.67 9.96 6.07
N SER A 60 -3.79 10.97 5.98
CA SER A 60 -2.34 10.78 5.80
C SER A 60 -1.67 9.92 6.87
N GLY A 61 -2.29 9.80 8.05
CA GLY A 61 -1.81 8.95 9.15
C GLY A 61 -2.16 7.46 9.02
N ILE A 62 -2.96 7.05 8.04
CA ILE A 62 -3.42 5.66 7.87
C ILE A 62 -2.27 4.75 7.44
N ARG A 63 -2.23 3.55 8.02
CA ARG A 63 -1.31 2.48 7.64
C ARG A 63 -1.93 1.58 6.58
N LEU A 64 -1.11 0.95 5.74
CA LEU A 64 -1.56 0.04 4.70
C LEU A 64 -2.47 -1.08 5.22
N PHE A 65 -2.20 -1.62 6.40
CA PHE A 65 -3.03 -2.66 7.01
C PHE A 65 -4.46 -2.18 7.25
N SER A 66 -4.62 -0.95 7.74
CA SER A 66 -5.93 -0.31 7.89
C SER A 66 -6.58 -0.03 6.53
N PHE A 67 -5.78 0.30 5.51
CA PHE A 67 -6.25 0.51 4.15
C PHE A 67 -6.82 -0.78 3.53
N TYR A 68 -6.16 -1.93 3.71
CA TYR A 68 -6.67 -3.22 3.24
C TYR A 68 -8.02 -3.60 3.84
N PHE A 69 -8.24 -3.35 5.14
CA PHE A 69 -9.55 -3.61 5.74
C PHE A 69 -10.67 -2.73 5.18
N LEU A 70 -10.37 -1.47 4.81
CA LEU A 70 -11.36 -0.59 4.21
C LEU A 70 -11.85 -1.11 2.85
N GLU A 71 -10.97 -1.78 2.10
CA GLU A 71 -11.36 -2.43 0.84
C GLU A 71 -12.16 -3.71 1.08
N ASP A 72 -11.78 -4.53 2.07
CA ASP A 72 -12.51 -5.76 2.43
C ASP A 72 -13.97 -5.49 2.86
N HIS A 73 -14.26 -4.32 3.46
CA HIS A 73 -15.62 -3.94 3.84
C HIS A 73 -16.57 -3.64 2.65
N ARG A 74 -16.07 -3.58 1.41
CA ARG A 74 -16.92 -3.44 0.21
C ARG A 74 -17.35 -4.79 -0.38
N ALA A 75 -16.97 -5.91 0.23
CA ALA A 75 -17.29 -7.25 -0.22
C ALA A 75 -18.48 -7.92 0.53
N LEU A 76 -19.30 -7.16 1.25
CA LEU A 76 -20.54 -7.63 1.89
C LEU A 76 -21.77 -6.87 1.40
#